data_AF-Q3I1W4-F1
#
_entry.id   AF-Q3I1W4-F1
#
_cell.length_a   1.000
_cell.length_b   1.000
_cell.length_c   1.000
_cell.angle_alpha   90.00
_cell.angle_beta   90.00
_cell.angle_gamma   90.00
#
_symmetry.space_group_name_H-M   'P 1'
#
loop_
_entity.id
_entity.type
_entity.pdbx_description
1 polymer ?
#
loop_
_entity_poly.entity_id
_entity_poly.type
_entity_poly.pdbx_seq_one_letter_code
_entity_poly.pdbx_strand_id
1 'polypeptide(L)'
;DTVFMPDEDERKEYILNDTGCHYVGAARSIKYKPWNFGQFEKNVLDCCISLLTESSLKPTDRRDPVLVCRAMSAMMSFEKGQGVLIGNWSGDYQGGTAPYKWTGSAPILQQYYSTKQAVSFGQCWVFAGILTTVLRALGIPARSVTAFDSAHDTEKNLTVDTYVNENGEKITNMSRDSVWNFHVWTDAWMKRPDLPKGYDGWQAVDATPQERSQ
;
A
#
# COMPACT_ATOMS: atom_id res chain seq x y z
N ASP A 1 3.37 -21.73 11.54
CA ASP A 1 2.54 -20.65 10.98
C ASP A 1 2.80 -20.49 9.48
N THR A 2 1.80 -20.13 8.68
CA THR A 2 1.96 -19.76 7.26
C THR A 2 2.77 -18.47 7.08
N VAL A 3 2.82 -17.59 8.09
CA VAL A 3 3.64 -16.37 8.08
C VAL A 3 4.95 -16.52 8.84
N PHE A 4 5.39 -17.76 9.11
CA PHE A 4 6.63 -18.00 9.83
C PHE A 4 7.84 -17.44 9.08
N MET A 5 8.53 -16.50 9.72
CA MET A 5 9.80 -15.92 9.30
C MET A 5 10.87 -16.41 10.27
N PRO A 6 11.86 -17.23 9.83
CA PRO A 6 12.74 -17.96 10.75
C PRO A 6 13.74 -17.07 11.48
N ASP A 7 14.23 -16.02 10.84
CA ASP A 7 15.25 -15.13 11.38
C ASP A 7 14.68 -14.16 12.44
N GLU A 8 15.40 -14.00 13.55
CA GLU A 8 14.94 -13.14 14.66
C GLU A 8 15.04 -11.65 14.35
N ASP A 9 16.09 -11.23 13.65
CA ASP A 9 16.30 -9.83 13.33
C ASP A 9 15.35 -9.38 12.22
N GLU A 10 15.05 -10.26 11.26
CA GLU A 10 13.97 -10.04 10.31
C GLU A 10 12.61 -9.92 11.00
N ARG A 11 12.30 -10.74 12.02
CA ARG A 11 11.06 -10.59 12.80
C ARG A 11 11.03 -9.26 13.56
N LYS A 12 12.17 -8.83 14.14
CA LYS A 12 12.28 -7.52 14.79
C LYS A 12 11.98 -6.40 13.80
N GLU A 13 12.54 -6.45 12.60
CA GLU A 13 12.35 -5.40 11.59
C GLU A 13 10.95 -5.42 10.94
N TYR A 14 10.48 -6.59 10.51
CA TYR A 14 9.29 -6.70 9.66
C TYR A 14 7.99 -6.92 10.42
N ILE A 15 8.05 -7.10 11.75
CA ILE A 15 6.87 -7.18 12.63
C ILE A 15 6.95 -6.13 13.74
N LEU A 16 8.06 -6.10 14.49
CA LEU A 16 8.14 -5.35 15.76
C LEU A 16 8.62 -3.91 15.62
N ASN A 17 9.30 -3.54 14.54
CA ASN A 17 9.73 -2.17 14.33
C ASN A 17 8.51 -1.33 13.92
N ASP A 18 8.19 -0.31 14.70
CA ASP A 18 7.06 0.59 14.48
C ASP A 18 7.47 1.89 13.79
N THR A 19 8.74 2.01 13.41
CA THR A 19 9.26 3.10 12.59
C THR A 19 9.94 2.56 11.34
N GLY A 20 10.03 3.40 10.32
CA GLY A 20 10.68 3.04 9.07
C GLY A 20 10.86 4.25 8.17
N CYS A 21 11.08 3.99 6.89
CA CYS A 21 11.13 5.04 5.88
C CYS A 21 10.67 4.52 4.51
N HIS A 22 10.27 5.44 3.66
CA HIS A 22 10.01 5.19 2.24
C HIS A 22 11.10 5.88 1.42
N TYR A 23 11.69 5.16 0.47
CA TYR A 23 12.56 5.78 -0.52
C TYR A 23 11.70 6.50 -1.55
N VAL A 24 12.07 7.73 -1.90
CA VAL A 24 11.31 8.64 -2.76
C VAL A 24 12.27 9.45 -3.63
N GLY A 25 11.74 10.26 -4.55
CA GLY A 25 12.54 11.11 -5.44
C GLY A 25 12.60 10.55 -6.84
N ALA A 26 13.81 10.35 -7.37
CA ALA A 26 14.03 9.78 -8.70
C ALA A 26 15.22 8.81 -8.68
N ALA A 27 15.33 7.91 -9.65
CA ALA A 27 16.38 6.89 -9.70
C ALA A 27 17.81 7.46 -9.54
N ARG A 28 18.05 8.67 -10.06
CA ARG A 28 19.34 9.37 -10.00
C ARG A 28 19.49 10.33 -8.80
N SER A 29 18.45 10.47 -7.98
CA SER A 29 18.44 11.33 -6.80
C SER A 29 17.49 10.75 -5.75
N ILE A 30 17.91 9.64 -5.17
CA ILE A 30 17.15 8.91 -4.15
C ILE A 30 17.18 9.70 -2.85
N LYS A 31 16.00 9.94 -2.29
CA LYS A 31 15.78 10.51 -0.96
C LYS A 31 15.03 9.50 -0.11
N TYR A 32 14.96 9.75 1.19
CA TYR A 32 14.10 8.97 2.09
C TYR A 32 13.14 9.90 2.84
N LYS A 33 11.96 9.38 3.12
CA LYS A 33 10.94 10.02 3.95
C LYS A 33 10.69 9.11 5.16
N PRO A 34 11.04 9.52 6.38
CA PRO A 34 10.69 8.77 7.59
C PRO A 34 9.18 8.55 7.71
N TRP A 35 8.80 7.41 8.26
CA TRP A 35 7.42 7.01 8.48
C TRP A 35 7.27 6.34 9.83
N ASN A 36 6.29 6.79 10.63
CA ASN A 36 5.88 6.11 11.84
C ASN A 36 4.74 5.13 11.51
N PHE A 37 5.04 3.82 11.48
CA PHE A 37 4.02 2.80 11.30
C PHE A 37 3.06 2.77 12.49
N GLY A 38 3.57 2.82 13.72
CA GLY A 38 2.76 2.96 14.93
C GLY A 38 1.75 1.85 15.16
N GLN A 39 2.05 0.60 14.79
CA GLN A 39 1.12 -0.53 14.93
C GLN A 39 0.71 -0.83 16.39
N PHE A 40 1.49 -0.36 17.36
CA PHE A 40 1.21 -0.51 18.80
C PHE A 40 0.48 0.70 19.42
N GLU A 41 0.23 1.74 18.62
CA GLU A 41 -0.48 2.93 19.09
C GLU A 41 -1.94 2.61 19.42
N LYS A 42 -2.51 3.42 20.32
CA LYS A 42 -3.90 3.26 20.78
C LYS A 42 -4.86 3.15 19.58
N ASN A 43 -5.78 2.19 19.67
CA ASN A 43 -6.83 1.91 18.68
C ASN A 43 -6.34 1.49 17.28
N VAL A 44 -5.04 1.31 17.03
CA VAL A 44 -4.56 0.86 15.71
C VAL A 44 -4.92 -0.61 15.48
N LEU A 45 -4.63 -1.49 16.44
CA LEU A 45 -5.03 -2.90 16.35
C LEU A 45 -6.56 -3.07 16.27
N ASP A 46 -7.31 -2.32 17.10
CA ASP A 46 -8.79 -2.34 17.06
C ASP A 46 -9.33 -1.90 15.70
N CYS A 47 -8.71 -0.88 15.10
CA CYS A 47 -9.02 -0.46 13.73
C CYS A 47 -8.78 -1.59 12.73
N CYS A 48 -7.63 -2.28 12.80
CA CYS A 48 -7.32 -3.41 11.92
C CYS A 48 -8.35 -4.55 12.04
N ILE A 49 -8.77 -4.88 13.26
CA ILE A 49 -9.80 -5.90 13.52
C ILE A 49 -11.18 -5.46 13.00
N SER A 50 -11.51 -4.17 13.16
CA SER A 50 -12.73 -3.58 12.60
C SER A 50 -12.72 -3.66 11.08
N LEU A 51 -11.60 -3.33 10.43
CA LEU A 51 -11.43 -3.42 8.98
C LEU A 51 -11.60 -4.84 8.45
N LEU A 52 -11.10 -5.87 9.17
CA LEU A 52 -11.37 -7.27 8.83
C LEU A 52 -12.86 -7.62 8.88
N THR A 53 -13.62 -6.95 9.75
CA THR A 53 -15.07 -7.16 9.89
C THR A 53 -15.88 -6.37 8.87
N GLU A 54 -15.41 -5.17 8.53
CA GLU A 54 -15.98 -4.34 7.47
C GLU A 54 -15.69 -4.92 6.09
N SER A 55 -14.54 -5.58 5.91
CA SER A 55 -14.22 -6.31 4.68
C SER A 55 -15.22 -7.45 4.45
N SER A 56 -15.38 -7.86 3.19
CA SER A 56 -16.21 -9.02 2.82
C SER A 56 -15.59 -10.37 3.22
N LEU A 57 -14.49 -10.37 3.99
CA LEU A 57 -13.76 -11.57 4.38
C LEU A 57 -14.47 -12.30 5.53
N LYS A 58 -14.89 -13.54 5.27
CA LYS A 58 -15.57 -14.39 6.26
C LYS A 58 -14.64 -14.71 7.43
N PRO A 59 -15.16 -14.87 8.66
CA PRO A 59 -14.33 -15.21 9.82
C PRO A 59 -13.43 -16.44 9.65
N THR A 60 -13.91 -17.47 8.94
CA THR A 60 -13.14 -18.70 8.63
C THR A 60 -11.94 -18.45 7.72
N ASP A 61 -12.01 -17.41 6.91
CA ASP A 61 -11.03 -17.09 5.87
C ASP A 61 -9.94 -16.17 6.43
N ARG A 62 -10.15 -15.57 7.61
CA ARG A 62 -9.17 -14.72 8.32
C ARG A 62 -7.94 -15.48 8.83
N ARG A 63 -7.96 -16.82 8.76
CA ARG A 63 -6.78 -17.67 9.06
C ARG A 63 -5.77 -17.71 7.90
N ASP A 64 -6.18 -17.28 6.72
CA ASP A 64 -5.37 -17.33 5.51
C ASP A 64 -4.72 -15.96 5.25
N PRO A 65 -3.39 -15.83 5.37
CA PRO A 65 -2.70 -14.56 5.16
C PRO A 65 -2.85 -14.04 3.71
N VAL A 66 -3.04 -14.91 2.72
CA VAL A 66 -3.26 -14.50 1.33
C VAL A 66 -4.57 -13.73 1.22
N LEU A 67 -5.65 -14.29 1.81
CA LEU A 67 -6.96 -13.65 1.79
C LEU A 67 -7.00 -12.40 2.66
N VAL A 68 -6.32 -12.40 3.81
CA VAL A 68 -6.18 -11.22 4.67
C VAL A 68 -5.45 -10.10 3.94
N CYS A 69 -4.30 -10.36 3.32
CA CYS A 69 -3.56 -9.35 2.56
C CYS A 69 -4.38 -8.77 1.42
N ARG A 70 -5.08 -9.62 0.66
CA ARG A 70 -5.97 -9.19 -0.43
C ARG A 70 -7.13 -8.31 0.07
N ALA A 71 -7.76 -8.69 1.18
CA ALA A 71 -8.85 -7.92 1.76
C ALA A 71 -8.35 -6.57 2.30
N MET A 72 -7.21 -6.56 3.00
CA MET A 72 -6.65 -5.34 3.58
C MET A 72 -6.14 -4.38 2.51
N SER A 73 -5.53 -4.86 1.42
CA SER A 73 -5.11 -3.98 0.32
C SER A 73 -6.29 -3.24 -0.30
N ALA A 74 -7.42 -3.94 -0.50
CA ALA A 74 -8.66 -3.32 -0.98
C ALA A 74 -9.23 -2.31 0.03
N MET A 75 -9.21 -2.63 1.33
CA MET A 75 -9.74 -1.74 2.38
C MET A 75 -8.93 -0.47 2.59
N MET A 76 -7.65 -0.43 2.19
CA MET A 76 -6.82 0.77 2.35
C MET A 76 -7.27 1.90 1.40
N SER A 77 -7.75 1.56 0.21
CA SER A 77 -8.26 2.53 -0.76
C SER A 77 -9.77 2.72 -0.62
N PHE A 78 -10.22 3.98 -0.60
CA PHE A 78 -11.64 4.27 -0.66
C PHE A 78 -12.14 4.09 -2.10
N GLU A 79 -12.72 2.92 -2.37
CA GLU A 79 -13.36 2.60 -3.65
C GLU A 79 -14.81 2.15 -3.42
N LYS A 80 -15.71 2.53 -4.33
CA LYS A 80 -17.13 2.12 -4.30
C LYS A 80 -17.85 2.38 -2.96
N GLY A 81 -17.45 3.42 -2.24
CA GLY A 81 -18.08 3.83 -0.98
C GLY A 81 -17.51 3.17 0.27
N GLN A 82 -16.42 2.41 0.17
CA GLN A 82 -15.79 1.73 1.30
C GLN A 82 -14.27 1.85 1.24
N GLY A 83 -13.62 2.00 2.41
CA GLY A 83 -12.16 2.00 2.55
C GLY A 83 -11.63 3.19 3.34
N VAL A 84 -10.34 3.14 3.66
CA VAL A 84 -9.71 4.04 4.63
C VAL A 84 -9.33 5.39 4.03
N LEU A 85 -8.69 5.41 2.87
CA LEU A 85 -7.96 6.58 2.37
C LEU A 85 -8.38 6.94 0.95
N ILE A 86 -8.69 8.22 0.72
CA ILE A 86 -9.01 8.77 -0.59
C ILE A 86 -7.72 9.17 -1.30
N GLY A 87 -7.45 8.60 -2.47
CA GLY A 87 -6.29 8.95 -3.30
C GLY A 87 -6.46 10.30 -4.00
N ASN A 88 -5.39 11.12 -4.06
CA ASN A 88 -5.42 12.39 -4.80
C ASN A 88 -4.03 12.78 -5.36
N TRP A 89 -3.95 12.91 -6.69
CA TRP A 89 -2.76 13.30 -7.45
C TRP A 89 -2.93 14.62 -8.22
N SER A 90 -4.02 15.38 -7.99
CA SER A 90 -4.30 16.60 -8.75
C SER A 90 -3.36 17.78 -8.41
N GLY A 91 -2.73 17.75 -7.23
CA GLY A 91 -1.97 18.86 -6.67
C GLY A 91 -2.82 19.86 -5.87
N ASP A 92 -4.15 19.75 -5.92
CA ASP A 92 -5.08 20.48 -5.07
C ASP A 92 -5.65 19.57 -3.98
N TYR A 93 -5.39 19.93 -2.73
CA TYR A 93 -5.74 19.15 -1.55
C TYR A 93 -6.74 19.87 -0.64
N GLN A 94 -7.51 20.82 -1.18
CA GLN A 94 -8.61 21.45 -0.45
C GLN A 94 -9.58 20.40 0.13
N GLY A 95 -10.06 20.63 1.35
CA GLY A 95 -10.96 19.71 2.05
C GLY A 95 -10.29 18.47 2.68
N GLY A 96 -8.96 18.38 2.67
CA GLY A 96 -8.24 17.28 3.31
C GLY A 96 -6.81 17.64 3.71
N THR A 97 -6.05 16.61 4.10
CA THR A 97 -4.62 16.71 4.37
C THR A 97 -3.83 16.40 3.11
N ALA A 98 -2.95 17.31 2.72
CA ALA A 98 -2.05 17.08 1.60
C ALA A 98 -1.17 15.83 1.84
N PRO A 99 -1.07 14.88 0.90
CA PRO A 99 -0.40 13.58 1.10
C PRO A 99 1.04 13.67 1.65
N TYR A 100 1.78 14.70 1.26
CA TYR A 100 3.17 14.91 1.71
C TYR A 100 3.30 15.32 3.19
N LYS A 101 2.21 15.81 3.81
CA LYS A 101 2.19 16.20 5.23
C LYS A 101 2.09 15.02 6.18
N TRP A 102 1.60 13.86 5.73
CA TRP A 102 1.56 12.67 6.56
C TRP A 102 2.98 12.22 6.93
N THR A 103 3.14 11.83 8.19
CA THR A 103 4.40 11.32 8.78
C THR A 103 4.25 9.92 9.36
N GLY A 104 3.05 9.34 9.32
CA GLY A 104 2.78 8.03 9.88
C GLY A 104 1.34 7.57 9.68
N SER A 105 1.09 6.29 9.97
CA SER A 105 -0.19 5.63 9.71
C SER A 105 -1.20 5.82 10.83
N ALA A 106 -0.75 5.92 12.08
CA ALA A 106 -1.64 5.94 13.26
C ALA A 106 -2.70 7.06 13.21
N PRO A 107 -2.38 8.34 12.88
CA PRO A 107 -3.39 9.38 12.78
C PRO A 107 -4.48 9.09 11.73
N ILE A 108 -4.12 8.48 10.61
CA ILE A 108 -5.04 8.12 9.52
C ILE A 108 -5.99 7.02 10.01
N LEU A 109 -5.43 5.93 10.56
CA LEU A 109 -6.21 4.78 11.03
C LEU A 109 -7.11 5.16 12.22
N GLN A 110 -6.62 5.99 13.15
CA GLN A 110 -7.41 6.49 14.29
C GLN A 110 -8.54 7.42 13.84
N GLN A 111 -8.28 8.32 12.88
CA GLN A 111 -9.34 9.16 12.31
C GLN A 111 -10.41 8.32 11.62
N TYR A 112 -10.02 7.35 10.78
CA TYR A 112 -10.96 6.43 10.15
C TYR A 112 -11.76 5.64 11.20
N TYR A 113 -11.08 5.09 12.21
CA TYR A 113 -11.73 4.26 13.23
C TYR A 113 -12.77 5.04 14.04
N SER A 114 -12.46 6.29 14.40
CA SER A 114 -13.37 7.15 15.17
C SER A 114 -14.56 7.68 14.38
N THR A 115 -14.34 8.04 13.11
CA THR A 115 -15.37 8.70 12.28
C THR A 115 -16.15 7.73 11.41
N LYS A 116 -15.56 6.56 11.10
CA LYS A 116 -16.02 5.63 10.07
C LYS A 116 -16.19 6.30 8.69
N GLN A 117 -15.45 7.39 8.46
CA GLN A 117 -15.40 8.12 7.21
C GLN A 117 -14.00 7.98 6.60
N ALA A 118 -13.96 7.94 5.27
CA ALA A 118 -12.70 7.92 4.55
C ALA A 118 -11.88 9.19 4.82
N VAL A 119 -10.57 9.01 4.92
CA VAL A 119 -9.61 10.07 5.23
C VAL A 119 -9.07 10.64 3.92
N SER A 120 -9.01 11.96 3.81
CA SER A 120 -8.45 12.68 2.68
C SER A 120 -7.08 13.27 3.05
N PHE A 121 -5.99 13.13 2.29
CA PHE A 121 -5.80 12.33 1.08
C PHE A 121 -4.52 11.49 1.15
N GLY A 122 -4.39 10.53 0.24
CA GLY A 122 -3.25 9.64 0.08
C GLY A 122 -2.59 9.70 -1.30
N GLN A 123 -1.32 9.30 -1.33
CA GLN A 123 -0.62 8.86 -2.53
C GLN A 123 0.10 7.53 -2.22
N CYS A 124 0.78 6.92 -3.19
CA CYS A 124 1.31 5.55 -3.10
C CYS A 124 2.06 5.24 -1.80
N TRP A 125 3.00 6.10 -1.37
CA TRP A 125 3.74 5.88 -0.10
C TRP A 125 2.85 5.98 1.15
N VAL A 126 1.75 6.73 1.10
CA VAL A 126 0.78 6.78 2.20
C VAL A 126 0.01 5.46 2.25
N PHE A 127 -0.45 4.96 1.10
CA PHE A 127 -1.11 3.65 0.98
C PHE A 127 -0.21 2.50 1.44
N ALA A 128 1.04 2.46 0.98
CA ALA A 128 2.02 1.47 1.42
C ALA A 128 2.31 1.58 2.93
N GLY A 129 2.40 2.79 3.48
CA GLY A 129 2.59 3.02 4.91
C GLY A 129 1.45 2.45 5.74
N ILE A 130 0.19 2.77 5.40
CA ILE A 130 -0.98 2.26 6.13
C ILE A 130 -1.13 0.74 5.98
N LEU A 131 -0.92 0.19 4.78
CA LEU A 131 -1.01 -1.26 4.56
C LEU A 131 0.06 -1.99 5.36
N THR A 132 1.29 -1.50 5.36
CA THR A 132 2.40 -2.08 6.16
C THR A 132 2.06 -2.07 7.65
N THR A 133 1.52 -0.96 8.18
CA THR A 133 1.05 -0.90 9.57
C THR A 133 -0.02 -1.95 9.86
N VAL A 134 -1.03 -2.07 9.01
CA VAL A 134 -2.14 -3.02 9.20
C VAL A 134 -1.62 -4.46 9.20
N LEU A 135 -0.76 -4.81 8.25
CA LEU A 135 -0.20 -6.17 8.18
C LEU A 135 0.68 -6.49 9.39
N ARG A 136 1.55 -5.56 9.80
CA ARG A 136 2.38 -5.72 11.02
C ARG A 136 1.52 -5.86 12.28
N ALA A 137 0.47 -5.04 12.42
CA ALA A 137 -0.47 -5.12 13.54
C ALA A 137 -1.19 -6.48 13.61
N LEU A 138 -1.50 -7.08 12.46
CA LEU A 138 -2.11 -8.41 12.34
C LEU A 138 -1.10 -9.57 12.45
N GLY A 139 0.19 -9.27 12.67
CA GLY A 139 1.24 -10.27 12.82
C GLY A 139 1.79 -10.84 11.51
N ILE A 140 1.48 -10.22 10.37
CA ILE A 140 2.02 -10.59 9.05
C ILE A 140 3.29 -9.76 8.81
N PRO A 141 4.48 -10.38 8.65
CA PRO A 141 5.70 -9.62 8.40
C PRO A 141 5.56 -8.85 7.08
N ALA A 142 5.83 -7.54 7.13
CA ALA A 142 5.62 -6.66 6.00
C ALA A 142 6.68 -5.56 5.90
N ARG A 143 6.95 -5.12 4.67
CA ARG A 143 7.86 -4.00 4.38
C ARG A 143 7.36 -3.18 3.20
N SER A 144 7.65 -1.89 3.18
CA SER A 144 7.39 -1.06 2.01
C SER A 144 8.53 -1.19 0.99
N VAL A 145 8.18 -1.23 -0.29
CA VAL A 145 9.14 -1.33 -1.40
C VAL A 145 8.92 -0.18 -2.36
N THR A 146 10.01 0.46 -2.79
CA THR A 146 9.98 1.52 -3.80
C THR A 146 10.55 1.00 -5.11
N ALA A 147 9.80 1.14 -6.20
CA ALA A 147 10.32 1.06 -7.55
C ALA A 147 10.49 2.48 -8.12
N PHE A 148 11.68 2.80 -8.62
CA PHE A 148 11.92 4.02 -9.39
C PHE A 148 11.66 3.77 -10.86
N ASP A 149 11.25 4.81 -11.59
CA ASP A 149 10.87 4.72 -13.01
C ASP A 149 9.78 3.64 -13.22
N SER A 150 8.75 3.67 -12.35
CA SER A 150 7.71 2.64 -12.30
C SER A 150 6.70 2.83 -13.44
N ALA A 151 6.68 1.86 -14.35
CA ALA A 151 5.69 1.78 -15.41
C ALA A 151 4.28 1.48 -14.86
N HIS A 152 3.29 2.22 -15.34
CA HIS A 152 1.87 1.91 -15.21
C HIS A 152 1.34 1.60 -16.61
N ASP A 153 1.27 0.29 -16.91
CA ASP A 153 0.70 -0.27 -18.15
C ASP A 153 -0.81 -0.44 -17.96
N THR A 154 -1.58 0.25 -18.78
CA THR A 154 -3.05 0.22 -18.75
C THR A 154 -3.66 -0.76 -19.75
N GLU A 155 -2.84 -1.33 -20.65
CA GLU A 155 -3.25 -2.20 -21.75
C GLU A 155 -2.91 -3.68 -21.52
N LYS A 156 -2.14 -3.98 -20.47
CA LYS A 156 -1.69 -5.33 -20.09
C LYS A 156 -0.81 -5.99 -21.16
N ASN A 157 -0.04 -5.18 -21.88
CA ASN A 157 0.81 -5.60 -22.99
C ASN A 157 2.31 -5.66 -22.60
N LEU A 158 2.65 -5.31 -21.35
CA LEU A 158 4.02 -5.23 -20.82
C LEU A 158 4.90 -4.19 -21.50
N THR A 159 4.29 -3.21 -22.17
CA THR A 159 4.94 -2.05 -22.78
C THR A 159 4.32 -0.75 -22.26
N VAL A 160 5.04 0.35 -22.40
CA VAL A 160 4.55 1.70 -22.05
C VAL A 160 4.78 2.58 -23.25
N ASP A 161 3.69 3.05 -23.85
CA ASP A 161 3.77 3.87 -25.06
C ASP A 161 3.73 5.36 -24.74
N THR A 162 4.75 6.10 -25.18
CA THR A 162 4.78 7.57 -25.09
C THR A 162 4.71 8.18 -26.48
N TYR A 163 3.61 8.87 -26.75
CA TYR A 163 3.40 9.61 -27.99
C TYR A 163 3.91 11.04 -27.86
N VAL A 164 4.70 11.49 -28.83
CA VAL A 164 5.23 12.86 -28.91
C VAL A 164 4.91 13.45 -30.28
N ASN A 165 4.66 14.76 -30.34
CA ASN A 165 4.49 15.46 -31.61
C ASN A 165 5.85 15.82 -32.23
N GLU A 166 5.83 16.43 -33.41
CA GLU A 166 7.04 16.87 -34.14
C GLU A 166 7.90 17.89 -33.37
N ASN A 167 7.32 18.59 -32.39
CA ASN A 167 8.02 19.54 -31.51
C ASN A 167 8.60 18.87 -30.25
N GLY A 168 8.42 17.55 -30.08
CA GLY A 168 8.85 16.80 -28.91
C GLY A 168 7.92 16.92 -27.70
N GLU A 169 6.72 17.49 -27.87
CA GLU A 169 5.74 17.64 -26.79
C GLU A 169 4.91 16.36 -26.64
N LYS A 170 4.67 15.94 -25.40
CA LYS A 170 3.92 14.71 -25.10
C LYS A 170 2.44 14.87 -25.47
N ILE A 171 1.91 13.92 -26.25
CA ILE A 171 0.50 13.84 -26.63
C ILE A 171 -0.23 12.96 -25.60
N THR A 172 -0.95 13.59 -24.67
CA THR A 172 -1.52 12.93 -23.48
C THR A 172 -2.84 12.21 -23.70
N ASN A 173 -3.46 12.34 -24.87
CA ASN A 173 -4.75 11.71 -25.19
C ASN A 173 -4.62 10.40 -26.01
N MET A 174 -3.40 9.99 -26.37
CA MET A 174 -3.16 8.78 -27.20
C MET A 174 -2.85 7.52 -26.39
N SER A 175 -2.25 7.64 -25.22
CA SER A 175 -2.08 6.53 -24.27
C SER A 175 -2.33 7.03 -22.85
N ARG A 176 -2.85 6.14 -22.01
CA ARG A 176 -3.00 6.37 -20.56
C ARG A 176 -1.81 5.83 -19.77
N ASP A 177 -0.87 5.17 -20.42
CA ASP A 177 0.31 4.66 -19.75
C ASP A 177 1.16 5.82 -19.23
N SER A 178 1.79 5.56 -18.10
CA SER A 178 2.64 6.55 -17.46
C SER A 178 3.84 5.89 -16.81
N VAL A 179 4.94 6.64 -16.74
CA VAL A 179 6.09 6.26 -15.93
C VAL A 179 6.10 7.20 -14.74
N TRP A 180 5.92 6.64 -13.56
CA TRP A 180 5.99 7.37 -12.30
C TRP A 180 7.45 7.48 -11.89
N ASN A 181 7.88 8.66 -11.44
CA ASN A 181 9.25 8.84 -10.92
C ASN A 181 9.60 7.78 -9.86
N PHE A 182 8.61 7.45 -9.02
CA PHE A 182 8.64 6.29 -8.16
C PHE A 182 7.22 5.83 -7.84
N HIS A 183 7.10 4.55 -7.50
CA HIS A 183 5.90 3.95 -6.92
C HIS A 183 6.26 3.14 -5.68
N VAL A 184 5.38 3.10 -4.70
CA VAL A 184 5.59 2.39 -3.43
C VAL A 184 4.43 1.43 -3.18
N TRP A 185 4.75 0.17 -2.89
CA TRP A 185 3.80 -0.86 -2.46
C TRP A 185 4.29 -1.57 -1.18
N THR A 186 3.56 -2.58 -0.71
CA THR A 186 3.93 -3.40 0.44
C THR A 186 4.26 -4.83 0.02
N ASP A 187 5.42 -5.34 0.43
CA ASP A 187 5.67 -6.79 0.40
C ASP A 187 5.20 -7.42 1.72
N ALA A 188 4.55 -8.58 1.65
CA ALA A 188 4.13 -9.38 2.79
C ALA A 188 4.75 -10.78 2.76
N TRP A 189 5.29 -11.26 3.88
CA TRP A 189 5.92 -12.58 3.97
C TRP A 189 4.92 -13.68 4.31
N MET A 190 4.78 -14.68 3.45
CA MET A 190 3.95 -15.85 3.71
C MET A 190 4.32 -17.03 2.82
N LYS A 191 3.87 -18.22 3.23
CA LYS A 191 3.80 -19.38 2.34
C LYS A 191 2.63 -19.25 1.37
N ARG A 192 2.77 -19.86 0.20
CA ARG A 192 1.78 -19.90 -0.89
C ARG A 192 1.38 -21.35 -1.19
N PRO A 193 0.63 -22.02 -0.29
CA PRO A 193 0.19 -23.40 -0.51
C PRO A 193 -0.77 -23.54 -1.71
N ASP A 194 -1.31 -22.42 -2.19
CA ASP A 194 -2.11 -22.30 -3.40
C ASP A 194 -1.27 -22.28 -4.71
N LEU A 195 0.06 -22.16 -4.61
CA LEU A 195 1.00 -22.15 -5.74
C LEU A 195 1.94 -23.37 -5.71
N PRO A 196 2.65 -23.67 -6.83
CA PRO A 196 3.71 -24.66 -6.83
C PRO A 196 4.83 -24.35 -5.81
N LYS A 197 5.65 -25.35 -5.49
CA LYS A 197 6.80 -25.16 -4.60
C LYS A 197 7.76 -24.13 -5.21
N GLY A 198 8.25 -23.21 -4.36
CA GLY A 198 9.21 -22.17 -4.76
C GLY A 198 8.65 -20.75 -4.82
N TYR A 199 7.33 -20.57 -4.62
CA TYR A 199 6.66 -19.26 -4.62
C TYR A 199 6.34 -18.71 -3.22
N ASP A 200 6.83 -19.37 -2.16
CA ASP A 200 6.80 -18.84 -0.79
C ASP A 200 7.70 -17.60 -0.65
N GLY A 201 7.47 -16.80 0.39
CA GLY A 201 8.32 -15.66 0.75
C GLY A 201 7.60 -14.33 0.57
N TRP A 202 8.31 -13.32 0.08
CA TRP A 202 7.77 -11.97 -0.13
C TRP A 202 6.76 -11.93 -1.29
N GLN A 203 5.54 -11.47 -0.98
CA GLN A 203 4.44 -11.30 -1.92
C GLN A 203 4.14 -9.82 -2.09
N ALA A 204 4.15 -9.32 -3.33
CA ALA A 204 3.79 -7.93 -3.60
C ALA A 204 2.28 -7.72 -3.39
N VAL A 205 1.94 -6.71 -2.58
CA VAL A 205 0.57 -6.31 -2.24
C VAL A 205 0.47 -4.79 -2.37
N ASP A 206 -0.38 -4.32 -3.27
CA ASP A 206 -0.54 -2.88 -3.52
C ASP A 206 -1.96 -2.42 -3.14
N ALA A 207 -2.00 -1.40 -2.29
CA ALA A 207 -3.21 -0.72 -1.85
C ALA A 207 -3.53 0.53 -2.69
N THR A 208 -2.60 0.96 -3.56
CA THR A 208 -2.78 2.13 -4.41
C THR A 208 -3.75 1.78 -5.55
N PRO A 209 -4.86 2.51 -5.73
CA PRO A 209 -5.80 2.23 -6.79
C PRO A 209 -5.20 2.63 -8.16
N GLN A 210 -4.60 1.68 -8.86
CA GLN A 210 -4.13 1.84 -10.25
C GLN A 210 -5.03 1.07 -11.22
N GLU A 211 -5.07 -0.25 -11.06
CA GLU A 211 -5.85 -1.15 -11.91
C GLU A 211 -6.85 -1.97 -11.09
N ARG A 212 -8.02 -2.24 -11.67
CA ARG A 212 -9.05 -3.04 -11.00
C ARG A 212 -8.69 -4.54 -11.05
N SER A 213 -8.61 -5.16 -9.87
CA SER A 213 -8.54 -6.62 -9.69
C SER A 213 -9.85 -7.15 -9.08
N GLN A 214 -10.35 -8.29 -9.57
CA GLN A 214 -11.54 -8.99 -9.03
C GLN A 214 -11.11 -10.05 -8.02
#